data_AF-A0A967M5L2-F1
#
_entry.id   AF-A0A967M5L2-F1
#
_cell.length_a   1.000
_cell.length_b   1.000
_cell.length_c   1.000
_cell.angle_alpha   90.00
_cell.angle_beta   90.00
_cell.angle_gamma   90.00
#
_symmetry.space_group_name_H-M   'P 1'
#
loop_
_entity.id
_entity.type
_entity.pdbx_description
1 polymer ?
#
loop_
_entity_poly.entity_id
_entity_poly.type
_entity_poly.pdbx_seq_one_letter_code
_entity_poly.pdbx_strand_id
1 'polypeptide(L)' 'MGGVSLGLIAFFFYLTTRLTSPDMVLLYGDLDPKESTQIVTRLDALSVPYSTRGDGTQVYVPSDRALSL' A
#
# COMPACT_ATOMS: atom_id res chain seq x y z
N MET A 1 25.01 -23.97 18.24
CA MET A 1 23.61 -24.07 17.80
C MET A 1 22.79 -22.79 18.09
N GLY A 2 23.39 -21.58 18.12
CA GLY A 2 22.66 -20.33 18.42
C GLY A 2 22.58 -19.31 17.27
N GLY A 3 23.37 -19.49 16.20
CA GLY A 3 23.35 -18.57 15.05
C GLY A 3 22.14 -18.78 14.14
N VAL A 4 21.60 -20.00 14.08
CA VAL A 4 20.46 -20.34 13.21
C VAL A 4 19.15 -19.71 13.67
N SER A 5 18.94 -19.55 14.98
CA SER A 5 17.75 -18.89 15.53
C SER A 5 17.77 -17.39 15.28
N LEU A 6 18.91 -16.72 15.46
CA LEU A 6 19.08 -15.32 15.11
C LEU A 6 18.92 -15.07 13.59
N GLY A 7 19.47 -15.97 12.76
CA GLY A 7 19.31 -15.92 11.31
C GLY A 7 17.85 -16.07 10.87
N LEU A 8 17.10 -17.00 11.46
CA LEU A 8 15.68 -17.19 11.17
C LEU A 8 14.84 -15.96 11.56
N ILE A 9 15.09 -15.37 12.72
CA ILE A 9 14.34 -14.16 13.16
C ILE A 9 14.59 -13.00 12.18
N ALA A 10 15.85 -12.74 11.81
CA ALA A 10 16.19 -11.72 10.83
C ALA A 10 15.59 -12.01 9.44
N PHE A 11 15.61 -13.28 9.02
CA PHE A 11 15.05 -13.73 7.75
C PHE A 11 13.53 -13.55 7.69
N PHE A 12 12.82 -13.93 8.76
CA PHE A 12 11.37 -13.71 8.84
C PHE A 12 11.03 -12.23 8.89
N PHE A 13 11.75 -11.41 9.65
CA PHE A 13 11.53 -9.96 9.68
C PHE A 13 11.74 -9.33 8.30
N TYR A 14 12.79 -9.75 7.58
CA TYR A 14 13.05 -9.34 6.20
C TYR A 14 11.97 -9.81 5.23
N LEU A 15 11.47 -11.04 5.36
CA LEU A 15 10.38 -11.56 4.54
C LEU A 15 9.09 -10.77 4.75
N THR A 16 8.73 -10.48 6.00
CA THR A 16 7.50 -9.72 6.32
C THR A 16 7.59 -8.29 5.81
N THR A 17 8.73 -7.62 5.97
CA THR A 17 8.94 -6.26 5.43
C THR A 17 8.97 -6.24 3.90
N ARG A 18 9.55 -7.26 3.25
CA ARG A 18 9.57 -7.40 1.80
C ARG A 18 8.22 -7.77 1.19
N LEU A 19 7.42 -8.60 1.85
CA LEU A 19 6.03 -8.87 1.44
C LEU A 19 5.14 -7.62 1.56
N THR A 20 5.42 -6.76 2.55
CA THR A 20 4.67 -5.52 2.79
C THR A 20 5.25 -4.35 2.00
N SER A 21 5.96 -4.59 0.90
CA SER A 21 6.34 -3.56 -0.07
C SER A 21 5.41 -3.73 -1.28
N PRO A 22 4.16 -3.25 -1.21
CA PRO A 22 3.22 -3.44 -2.29
C PRO A 22 3.64 -2.53 -3.44
N ASP A 23 3.70 -3.07 -4.65
CA ASP A 23 3.90 -2.24 -5.84
C ASP A 23 2.73 -1.25 -5.93
N MET A 24 2.99 0.02 -5.61
CA MET A 24 1.97 1.07 -5.63
C MET A 24 1.67 1.42 -7.08
N VAL A 25 0.44 1.15 -7.51
CA VAL A 25 -0.03 1.48 -8.87
C VAL A 25 -0.98 2.66 -8.80
N LEU A 26 -1.04 3.42 -9.89
CA LEU A 26 -2.04 4.47 -10.05
C LEU A 26 -3.41 3.78 -10.16
N LEU A 27 -4.27 3.96 -9.15
CA LEU A 27 -5.64 3.47 -9.20
C LEU A 27 -6.49 4.43 -10.05
N TYR A 28 -6.38 5.71 -9.74
CA TYR A 28 -7.08 6.79 -10.42
C TYR A 28 -6.15 7.99 -10.57
N GLY A 29 -6.12 8.54 -11.78
CA GLY A 29 -5.50 9.83 -12.10
C GLY A 29 -6.56 10.81 -12.60
N ASP A 30 -6.28 12.10 -12.45
CA ASP A 30 -7.17 13.20 -12.86
C ASP A 30 -8.47 13.28 -12.03
N LEU A 31 -8.43 12.85 -10.76
CA LEU A 31 -9.55 13.01 -9.83
C LEU A 31 -9.71 14.46 -9.41
N ASP A 32 -10.96 14.91 -9.30
CA ASP A 32 -11.28 16.14 -8.60
C ASP A 32 -10.93 15.99 -7.10
N PRO A 33 -10.44 17.04 -6.41
CA PRO A 33 -10.07 16.97 -4.99
C PRO A 33 -11.21 16.48 -4.07
N LYS A 34 -12.45 16.71 -4.49
CA LYS A 34 -13.65 16.26 -3.79
C LYS A 34 -13.87 14.74 -3.93
N GLU A 35 -13.58 14.19 -5.10
CA GLU A 35 -13.69 12.74 -5.36
C GLU A 35 -12.56 11.98 -4.70
N SER A 36 -11.33 12.51 -4.75
CA SER A 36 -10.19 11.88 -4.08
C SER A 36 -10.39 11.78 -2.57
N THR A 37 -10.98 12.80 -1.94
CA THR A 37 -11.34 12.76 -0.52
C THR A 37 -12.36 11.64 -0.20
N GLN A 38 -13.37 11.42 -1.06
CA GLN A 38 -14.31 10.31 -0.87
C GLN A 38 -13.62 8.95 -1.00
N ILE A 39 -12.74 8.80 -1.99
CA ILE A 39 -12.01 7.55 -2.24
C ILE A 39 -11.07 7.24 -1.08
N VAL A 40 -10.32 8.23 -0.62
CA VAL A 40 -9.43 8.14 0.55
C VAL A 40 -10.21 7.74 1.81
N THR A 41 -11.37 8.36 2.06
CA THR A 41 -12.22 8.01 3.22
C THR A 41 -12.68 6.55 3.18
N ARG A 42 -13.01 6.02 1.99
CA ARG A 42 -13.38 4.62 1.81
C ARG A 42 -12.17 3.69 2.00
N LEU A 43 -11.00 4.07 1.46
CA LEU A 43 -9.75 3.31 1.63
C LEU A 43 -9.34 3.23 3.11
N ASP A 44 -9.50 4.32 3.85
CA ASP A 44 -9.24 4.38 5.30
C ASP A 44 -10.20 3.46 6.08
N ALA A 45 -11.49 3.49 5.75
CA ALA A 45 -12.48 2.58 6.33
C ALA A 45 -12.18 1.09 6.05
N LEU A 46 -11.48 0.79 4.94
CA LEU A 46 -11.04 -0.55 4.57
C LEU A 46 -9.64 -0.89 5.11
N SER A 47 -9.01 0.02 5.86
CA SER A 47 -7.62 -0.09 6.33
C SER A 47 -6.63 -0.40 5.20
N VAL A 48 -6.88 0.15 4.01
CA VAL A 48 -6.01 -0.02 2.85
C VAL A 48 -5.01 1.13 2.83
N PRO A 49 -3.69 0.84 2.79
CA PRO A 49 -2.69 1.88 2.63
C PRO A 49 -2.85 2.54 1.25
N TYR A 50 -2.87 3.86 1.22
CA TYR A 50 -3.00 4.66 0.01
C TYR A 50 -1.95 5.77 0.01
N SER A 51 -1.61 6.27 -1.18
CA SER A 51 -0.72 7.41 -1.35
C SER A 51 -1.31 8.38 -2.34
N THR A 52 -1.53 9.62 -1.92
CA THR A 52 -2.01 10.69 -2.79
C THR A 52 -0.83 11.49 -3.34
N ARG A 53 -0.81 11.73 -4.66
CA ARG A 53 0.20 12.53 -5.35
C ARG A 53 -0.48 13.60 -6.21
N GLY A 54 0.27 14.63 -6.61
CA GLY A 54 -0.25 15.71 -7.46
C GLY A 54 -1.40 16.48 -6.81
N ASP A 55 -1.20 16.94 -5.57
CA ASP A 55 -2.22 17.66 -4.78
C ASP A 55 -3.55 16.91 -4.58
N GLY A 56 -3.50 15.58 -4.60
CA GLY A 56 -4.69 14.74 -4.37
C GLY A 56 -5.49 14.48 -5.64
N THR A 57 -4.97 14.81 -6.83
CA THR A 57 -5.57 14.42 -8.11
C THR A 57 -5.22 12.99 -8.53
N GLN A 58 -4.20 12.40 -7.91
CA GLN A 58 -3.76 11.03 -8.20
C GLN A 58 -3.77 10.22 -6.92
N VAL A 59 -4.48 9.08 -6.95
CA VAL A 59 -4.55 8.14 -5.83
C VAL A 59 -3.85 6.85 -6.23
N TYR A 60 -2.81 6.51 -5.48
CA TYR A 60 -2.04 5.28 -5.62
C TYR A 60 -2.43 4.30 -4.52
N VAL A 61 -2.57 3.03 -4.90
CA VAL A 61 -2.88 1.93 -3.99
C VAL A 61 -2.01 0.72 -4.33
N PRO A 62 -1.85 -0.24 -3.41
CA PRO A 62 -1.25 -1.53 -3.71
C PRO A 62 -1.85 -2.20 -4.95
N SER A 63 -1.01 -2.66 -5.88
CA SER A 63 -1.38 -3.45 -7.07
C SER A 63 -2.33 -4.61 -6.75
N ASP A 64 -2.12 -5.27 -5.62
CA ASP A 64 -2.98 -6.34 -5.07
C ASP A 64 -4.46 -5.93 -4.94
N ARG A 65 -4.73 -4.64 -4.71
CA ARG A 65 -6.09 -4.09 -4.53
C ARG A 65 -6.63 -3.36 -5.77
N ALA A 66 -5.76 -2.96 -6.69
CA ALA A 66 -6.16 -2.30 -7.93
C ALA A 66 -6.74 -3.27 -8.96
N LEU A 67 -6.32 -4.53 -8.95
CA LEU A 67 -6.75 -5.54 -9.93
C LEU A 67 -8.20 -6.04 -9.71
N SER A 68 -8.88 -5.64 -8.63
CA SER A 68 -10.20 -6.17 -8.26
C SER A 68 -11.39 -5.26 -8.57
N LEU A 69 -11.19 -4.17 -9.33
CA LEU A 69 -12.21 -3.16 -9.66
C LEU A 69 -12.40 -3.07 -11.17
#